data_AF-M7D171-F1
#
_entry.id   AF-M7D171-F1
#
_cell.length_a   1.000
_cell.length_b   1.000
_cell.length_c   1.000
_cell.angle_alpha   90.00
_cell.angle_beta   90.00
_cell.angle_gamma   90.00
#
_symmetry.space_group_name_H-M   'P 1'
#
loop_
_entity.id
_entity.type
_entity.pdbx_description
1 polymer ?
#
loop_
_entity_poly.entity_id
_entity_poly.type
_entity_poly.pdbx_seq_one_letter_code
_entity_poly.pdbx_strand_id
1 'polypeptide(L)'
;MARKQAIQALEQNAISCNDIKSDGRLTFPKSYGVYQILTTANAGKAFRYGNHPVRQSELQREFGDCRLVYLFLEREHAFRMQKILNKD
;
A
#
# COMPACT_ATOMS: atom_id res chain seq x y z
N MET A 1 -20.04 -10.47 2.44
CA MET A 1 -19.54 -10.89 3.77
C MET A 1 -18.07 -11.32 3.71
N ALA A 2 -17.68 -12.25 2.84
CA ALA A 2 -16.31 -12.78 2.76
C ALA A 2 -15.19 -11.73 2.48
N ARG A 3 -15.42 -10.76 1.56
CA ARG A 3 -14.44 -9.71 1.25
C ARG A 3 -14.10 -8.83 2.46
N LYS A 4 -15.13 -8.37 3.17
CA LYS A 4 -15.00 -7.52 4.36
C LYS A 4 -14.20 -8.23 5.46
N GLN A 5 -14.50 -9.52 5.70
CA GLN A 5 -13.77 -10.33 6.66
C GLN A 5 -12.30 -10.51 6.26
N ALA A 6 -12.01 -10.73 4.97
CA ALA A 6 -10.64 -10.84 4.49
C ALA A 6 -9.83 -9.54 4.64
N ILE A 7 -10.47 -8.38 4.42
CA ILE A 7 -9.85 -7.07 4.68
C ILE A 7 -9.54 -6.93 6.17
N GLN A 8 -10.54 -7.15 7.04
CA GLN A 8 -10.38 -7.03 8.49
C GLN A 8 -9.27 -7.94 9.04
N ALA A 9 -9.17 -9.16 8.53
CA ALA A 9 -8.11 -10.08 8.93
C ALA A 9 -6.70 -9.58 8.54
N LEU A 10 -6.57 -8.94 7.37
CA LEU A 10 -5.30 -8.35 6.94
C LEU A 10 -4.99 -7.06 7.69
N GLU A 11 -5.98 -6.21 7.96
CA GLU A 11 -5.82 -4.96 8.71
C GLU A 11 -5.18 -5.17 10.08
N GLN A 12 -5.44 -6.29 10.74
CA GLN A 12 -4.80 -6.64 12.03
C GLN A 12 -3.27 -6.75 11.95
N ASN A 13 -2.71 -6.93 10.75
CA ASN A 13 -1.27 -7.00 10.51
C ASN A 13 -0.69 -5.67 10.02
N ALA A 14 -1.52 -4.64 9.84
CA ALA A 14 -1.07 -3.33 9.40
C ALA A 14 -0.35 -2.61 10.53
N ILE A 15 0.65 -1.81 10.18
CA ILE A 15 1.41 -0.97 11.09
C ILE A 15 1.18 0.51 10.78
N SER A 16 1.52 1.37 11.73
CA SER A 16 1.57 2.82 11.55
C SER A 16 2.90 3.25 10.96
N CYS A 17 2.92 4.40 10.28
CA CYS A 17 4.18 5.05 9.89
C CYS A 17 5.05 5.45 11.10
N ASN A 18 4.47 5.51 12.31
CA ASN A 18 5.23 5.76 13.54
C ASN A 18 6.02 4.53 14.02
N ASP A 19 5.70 3.34 13.50
CA ASP A 19 6.35 2.07 13.89
C ASP A 19 7.62 1.78 13.07
N ILE A 20 7.95 2.67 12.13
CA ILE A 20 9.12 2.57 11.24
C ILE A 20 9.94 3.84 11.32
N LYS A 21 11.22 3.72 10.98
CA LYS A 21 12.13 4.86 10.78
C LYS A 21 12.61 4.89 9.35
N SER A 22 12.97 6.08 8.86
CA SER A 22 13.67 6.20 7.58
C SER A 22 15.04 5.54 7.65
N ASP A 23 15.41 4.84 6.58
CA ASP A 23 16.73 4.24 6.38
C ASP A 23 17.15 4.49 4.92
N GLY A 24 17.83 5.61 4.71
CA GLY A 24 18.14 6.13 3.37
C GLY A 24 16.86 6.38 2.56
N ARG A 25 16.68 5.61 1.48
CA ARG A 25 15.47 5.68 0.62
C ARG A 25 14.36 4.72 1.06
N LEU A 26 14.62 3.88 2.05
CA LEU A 26 13.73 2.84 2.55
C LEU A 26 13.39 3.11 4.02
N THR A 27 12.91 2.08 4.70
CA THR A 27 12.56 2.11 6.12
C THR A 27 13.23 0.98 6.87
N PHE A 28 13.43 1.19 8.17
CA PHE A 28 13.79 0.14 9.11
C PHE A 28 12.74 0.04 10.23
N PRO A 29 12.11 -1.14 10.42
CA PRO A 29 12.18 -2.32 9.56
C PRO A 29 11.66 -2.02 8.14
N LYS A 30 12.05 -2.87 7.17
CA LYS A 30 11.58 -2.74 5.79
C LYS A 30 10.06 -2.88 5.75
N SER A 31 9.40 -1.97 5.05
CA SER A 31 7.94 -1.91 4.99
C SER A 31 7.41 -1.82 3.56
N TYR A 32 6.14 -2.19 3.41
CA TYR A 32 5.45 -2.29 2.13
C TYR A 32 4.09 -1.60 2.22
N GLY A 33 3.91 -0.56 1.40
CA GLY A 33 2.69 0.24 1.37
C GLY A 33 1.70 -0.26 0.31
N VAL A 34 0.41 -0.13 0.61
CA VAL A 34 -0.70 -0.22 -0.33
C VAL A 34 -1.25 1.19 -0.54
N TYR A 35 -1.30 1.62 -1.79
CA TYR A 35 -1.64 2.99 -2.18
C TYR A 35 -2.85 3.01 -3.10
N GLN A 36 -3.72 4.00 -2.90
CA GLN A 36 -4.80 4.35 -3.81
C GLN A 36 -4.34 5.48 -4.73
N ILE A 37 -4.52 5.32 -6.04
CA ILE A 37 -4.31 6.40 -7.02
C ILE A 37 -5.53 7.31 -6.97
N LEU A 38 -5.31 8.61 -6.80
CA LEU A 38 -6.42 9.58 -6.64
C LEU A 38 -6.86 10.20 -7.98
N THR A 39 -6.04 10.05 -9.02
CA THR A 39 -6.29 10.52 -10.38
C THR A 39 -6.65 9.35 -11.29
N THR A 40 -7.77 9.46 -12.01
CA THR A 40 -8.30 8.39 -12.87
C THR A 40 -7.77 8.44 -14.30
N ALA A 41 -7.13 9.55 -14.70
CA ALA A 41 -6.50 9.65 -16.02
C ALA A 41 -5.36 8.62 -16.10
N ASN A 42 -5.59 7.52 -16.82
CA ASN A 42 -4.63 6.46 -17.16
C ASN A 42 -4.34 5.36 -16.11
N ALA A 43 -5.11 5.27 -15.02
CA ALA A 43 -4.89 4.22 -14.02
C ALA A 43 -5.68 2.93 -14.35
N GLY A 44 -5.00 1.87 -14.83
CA GLY A 44 -5.65 0.57 -15.05
C GLY A 44 -6.09 -0.14 -13.76
N LYS A 45 -5.36 0.03 -12.66
CA LYS A 45 -5.72 -0.46 -11.32
C LYS A 45 -5.68 0.69 -10.32
N ALA A 46 -6.76 0.85 -9.55
CA ALA A 46 -6.91 1.91 -8.55
C ALA A 46 -5.98 1.74 -7.35
N PHE A 47 -5.66 0.50 -6.96
CA PHE A 47 -4.75 0.23 -5.85
C PHE A 47 -3.45 -0.42 -6.32
N ARG A 48 -2.32 0.09 -5.82
CA ARG A 48 -0.95 -0.37 -6.11
C ARG A 48 -0.25 -0.73 -4.80
N TYR A 49 0.79 -1.54 -4.84
CA TYR A 49 1.59 -1.87 -3.66
C TYR A 49 3.08 -1.90 -3.99
N GLY A 50 3.94 -1.75 -2.98
CA GLY A 50 5.39 -1.84 -3.13
C GLY A 50 6.16 -1.36 -1.91
N ASN A 51 7.50 -1.31 -2.01
CA ASN A 51 8.37 -0.84 -0.93
C ASN A 51 7.97 0.59 -0.51
N HIS A 52 7.82 0.83 0.79
CA HIS A 52 7.60 2.17 1.32
C HIS A 52 8.94 2.81 1.72
N PRO A 53 9.15 4.12 1.48
CA PRO A 53 8.32 5.06 0.72
C PRO A 53 8.59 5.10 -0.79
N VAL A 54 9.55 4.32 -1.31
CA VAL A 54 9.96 4.36 -2.74
C VAL A 54 8.77 4.26 -3.69
N ARG A 55 7.87 3.31 -3.48
CA ARG A 55 6.71 3.13 -4.35
C ARG A 55 5.75 4.33 -4.30
N GLN A 56 5.63 5.01 -3.17
CA GLN A 56 4.85 6.24 -3.08
C GLN A 56 5.40 7.31 -4.02
N SER A 57 6.72 7.53 -3.98
CA SER A 57 7.40 8.49 -4.85
C SER A 57 7.26 8.15 -6.33
N GLU A 58 7.35 6.86 -6.68
CA GLU A 58 7.11 6.40 -8.06
C GLU A 58 5.68 6.70 -8.52
N LEU A 59 4.68 6.40 -7.68
CA LEU A 59 3.28 6.61 -8.01
C LEU A 59 2.92 8.10 -8.12
N GLN A 60 3.49 8.94 -7.25
CA GLN A 60 3.33 10.39 -7.35
C GLN A 60 3.94 10.94 -8.65
N ARG A 61 5.06 10.38 -9.12
CA ARG A 61 5.64 10.75 -10.42
C ARG A 61 4.81 10.26 -11.61
N GLU A 62 4.25 9.05 -11.51
CA GLU A 62 3.51 8.40 -12.61
C GLU A 62 2.08 8.96 -12.75
N PHE A 63 1.40 9.24 -11.64
CA PHE A 63 -0.03 9.59 -11.62
C PHE A 63 -0.32 10.97 -11.00
N GLY A 64 0.69 11.66 -10.48
CA GLY A 64 0.54 12.96 -9.82
C GLY A 64 0.26 12.84 -8.32
N ASP A 65 -0.72 12.04 -7.92
CA ASP A 65 -1.05 11.87 -6.49
C ASP A 65 -1.51 10.45 -6.11
N CYS A 66 -1.20 10.06 -4.88
CA CYS A 66 -1.63 8.81 -4.30
C CYS A 66 -1.75 8.90 -2.77
N ARG A 67 -2.65 8.09 -2.20
CA ARG A 67 -2.87 7.98 -0.76
C ARG A 67 -2.35 6.64 -0.25
N LEU A 68 -1.53 6.65 0.79
CA LEU A 68 -1.20 5.43 1.54
C LEU A 68 -2.45 4.97 2.30
N VAL A 69 -2.87 3.74 2.06
CA VAL A 69 -4.08 3.13 2.67
C VAL A 69 -3.68 2.16 3.79
N TYR A 70 -2.67 1.33 3.53
CA TYR A 70 -2.15 0.36 4.51
C TYR A 70 -0.64 0.26 4.40
N LEU A 71 0.01 -0.04 5.52
CA LEU A 71 1.44 -0.30 5.61
C LEU A 71 1.65 -1.64 6.32
N PHE A 72 2.56 -2.48 5.80
CA PHE A 72 2.84 -3.80 6.34
C PHE A 72 4.34 -4.05 6.43
N LEU A 73 4.75 -4.89 7.39
CA LEU A 73 6.11 -5.44 7.44
C LEU A 73 6.31 -6.57 6.42
N GLU A 74 5.26 -7.33 6.15
CA GLU A 74 5.29 -8.44 5.19
C GLU A 74 4.79 -8.02 3.81
N ARG A 75 5.61 -8.29 2.79
CA ARG A 75 5.26 -7.97 1.38
C ARG A 75 3.99 -8.69 0.93
N GLU A 76 3.79 -9.90 1.42
CA GLU A 76 2.63 -10.72 1.05
C GLU A 76 1.32 -10.11 1.56
N HIS A 77 1.30 -9.52 2.75
CA HIS A 77 0.11 -8.84 3.28
C HIS A 77 -0.29 -7.65 2.39
N ALA A 78 0.69 -6.82 1.98
CA ALA A 78 0.45 -5.72 1.05
C ALA A 78 -0.08 -6.19 -0.31
N PHE A 79 0.49 -7.28 -0.85
CA PHE A 79 0.03 -7.88 -2.11
C PHE A 79 -1.41 -8.41 -2.02
N ARG A 80 -1.73 -9.18 -0.97
CA ARG A 80 -3.06 -9.74 -0.77
C ARG A 80 -4.10 -8.63 -0.59
N MET A 81 -3.78 -7.62 0.23
CA MET A 81 -4.64 -6.46 0.46
C MET A 81 -4.91 -5.72 -0.86
N GLN A 82 -3.88 -5.37 -1.62
CA GLN A 82 -4.03 -4.72 -2.93
C GLN A 82 -4.88 -5.54 -3.91
N LYS A 83 -4.73 -6.86 -3.95
CA LYS A 83 -5.56 -7.74 -4.78
C LYS A 83 -7.02 -7.70 -4.36
N ILE A 84 -7.31 -7.76 -3.06
CA ILE A 84 -8.68 -7.71 -2.53
C ILE A 84 -9.33 -6.35 -2.82
N LEU A 85 -8.57 -5.26 -2.76
CA LEU A 85 -9.07 -3.92 -3.03
C LEU A 85 -9.37 -3.68 -4.52
N ASN A 86 -8.63 -4.30 -5.45
CA ASN A 86 -8.90 -4.18 -6.90
C ASN A 86 -9.89 -5.22 -7.46
N LYS A 87 -10.30 -6.21 -6.66
CA LYS A 87 -11.41 -7.10 -7.03
C LYS A 87 -12.71 -6.39 -6.65
N ASP A 88 -13.17 -5.52 -7.55
CA ASP A 88 -14.56 -5.06 -7.54
C ASP A 88 -15.50 -6.17 -7.99
#